data_AF-A0A1M6QXR2-F1
#
_entry.id   AF-A0A1M6QXR2-F1
#
_cell.length_a   1.000
_cell.length_b   1.000
_cell.length_c   1.000
_cell.angle_alpha   90.00
_cell.angle_beta   90.00
_cell.angle_gamma   90.00
#
_symmetry.space_group_name_H-M   'P 1'
#
loop_
_entity.id
_entity.type
_entity.pdbx_description
1 polymer ?
#
loop_
_entity_poly.entity_id
_entity_poly.type
_entity_poly.pdbx_seq_one_letter_code
_entity_poly.pdbx_strand_id
1 'polypeptide(L)'
;MFTKKQKIALIITCILSITITATASIVLLKPNNLNDFKEYVRNYKINFEHYILDKNEDTYKDLIAESEEAISNKDDKKILELKPKLKELEKKVIAEDTDLINSGLQEVKSIDISNLPEDKKKRIDSLLSEVDTLCSEKNFLKANTNIVQAKTAAK
;
A
#
# COMPACT_ATOMS: atom_id res chain seq x y z
N MET A 1 -25.81 -7.08 -24.35
CA MET A 1 -24.57 -6.96 -25.15
C MET A 1 -24.12 -5.51 -25.08
N PHE A 2 -23.26 -5.17 -24.11
CA PHE A 2 -22.89 -3.78 -23.81
C PHE A 2 -21.71 -3.34 -24.68
N THR A 3 -21.80 -2.16 -25.29
CA THR A 3 -20.80 -1.65 -26.23
C THR A 3 -19.57 -1.11 -25.48
N LYS A 4 -18.38 -1.13 -26.12
CA LYS A 4 -17.08 -0.74 -25.53
C LYS A 4 -17.10 0.59 -24.76
N LYS A 5 -17.98 1.53 -25.13
CA LYS A 5 -18.14 2.83 -24.45
C LYS A 5 -18.82 2.73 -23.06
N GLN A 6 -19.68 1.72 -22.84
CA GLN A 6 -20.31 1.45 -21.54
C GLN A 6 -19.38 0.75 -20.56
N LYS A 7 -18.32 0.08 -21.04
CA LYS A 7 -17.24 -0.45 -20.19
C LYS A 7 -16.30 0.66 -19.70
N ILE A 8 -16.06 1.68 -20.52
CA ILE A 8 -15.20 2.83 -20.16
C ILE A 8 -15.94 3.78 -19.19
N ALA A 9 -17.26 3.92 -19.32
CA ALA A 9 -18.06 4.67 -18.35
C ALA A 9 -18.15 4.01 -16.96
N LEU A 10 -17.79 2.72 -16.84
CA LEU A 10 -17.75 2.00 -15.56
C LEU A 10 -16.37 2.12 -14.86
N ILE A 11 -15.37 2.70 -15.53
CA ILE A 11 -14.02 2.93 -15.00
C ILE A 11 -13.94 4.25 -14.21
N ILE A 12 -14.96 5.11 -14.30
CA ILE A 12 -15.02 6.42 -13.61
C ILE A 12 -15.84 6.34 -12.30
N THR A 13 -16.31 5.15 -11.92
CA THR A 13 -17.14 4.93 -10.71
C THR A 13 -16.47 4.01 -9.71
N CYS A 14 -15.20 4.26 -9.38
CA CYS A 14 -14.59 3.79 -8.13
C CYS A 14 -14.26 4.96 -7.21
N ILE A 15 -15.05 6.03 -7.30
CA ILE A 15 -15.24 6.96 -6.19
C ILE A 15 -16.27 6.28 -5.28
N LEU A 16 -15.92 6.04 -4.00
CA LEU A 16 -16.80 5.65 -2.88
C LEU A 16 -17.08 4.17 -2.56
N SER A 17 -16.15 3.23 -2.79
CA SER A 17 -16.24 1.94 -2.08
C SER A 17 -14.91 1.41 -1.59
N ILE A 18 -14.07 2.29 -1.02
CA ILE A 18 -13.20 1.85 0.05
C ILE A 18 -14.13 1.65 1.25
N THR A 19 -14.78 0.49 1.33
CA THR A 19 -15.19 -0.04 2.62
C THR A 19 -13.91 -0.26 3.37
N ILE A 20 -13.49 0.79 4.08
CA ILE A 20 -12.53 0.71 5.17
C ILE A 20 -13.20 -0.26 6.14
N THR A 21 -12.91 -1.56 6.02
CA THR A 21 -12.95 -2.46 7.17
C THR A 21 -11.81 -2.01 8.09
N ALA A 22 -11.97 -0.81 8.65
CA ALA A 22 -11.55 -0.55 10.00
C ALA A 22 -12.37 -1.53 10.80
N THR A 23 -11.80 -2.71 11.04
CA THR A 23 -12.06 -3.39 12.28
C THR A 23 -11.63 -2.42 13.38
N ALA A 24 -12.54 -1.50 13.69
CA ALA A 24 -12.53 -0.68 14.88
C ALA A 24 -12.84 -1.66 16.01
N SER A 25 -11.84 -2.44 16.38
CA SER A 25 -11.79 -3.12 17.66
C SER A 25 -11.60 -2.03 18.71
N ILE A 26 -12.69 -1.32 19.03
CA ILE A 26 -12.83 -0.60 20.30
C ILE A 26 -12.99 -1.71 21.34
N VAL A 27 -11.87 -2.31 21.75
CA VAL A 27 -11.84 -3.22 22.88
C VAL A 27 -11.69 -2.35 24.13
N LEU A 28 -12.76 -2.34 24.92
CA LEU A 28 -12.76 -1.96 26.33
C LEU A 28 -11.47 -2.49 26.99
N LEU A 29 -10.68 -1.59 27.57
CA LEU A 29 -9.44 -1.90 28.29
C LEU A 29 -9.67 -3.00 29.34
N LYS A 30 -9.22 -4.22 29.04
CA LYS A 30 -9.08 -5.38 29.94
C LYS A 30 -7.95 -6.30 29.42
N PRO A 31 -7.36 -7.14 30.27
CA PRO A 31 -5.91 -7.34 30.33
C PRO A 31 -5.38 -8.27 29.25
N ASN A 32 -4.72 -7.71 28.22
CA ASN A 32 -3.52 -8.27 27.58
C ASN A 32 -2.82 -7.28 26.59
N ASN A 33 -2.84 -5.97 26.90
CA ASN A 33 -2.31 -4.90 26.02
C ASN A 33 -0.92 -5.19 25.44
N LEU A 34 -0.03 -5.82 26.20
CA LEU A 34 1.31 -6.17 25.76
C LEU A 34 1.33 -7.22 24.65
N ASN A 35 0.53 -8.28 24.76
CA ASN A 35 0.52 -9.34 23.73
C ASN A 35 -0.15 -8.86 22.46
N ASP A 36 -1.25 -8.12 22.59
CA ASP A 36 -1.94 -7.50 21.46
C ASP A 36 -1.02 -6.51 20.73
N PHE A 37 -0.23 -5.74 21.48
CA PHE A 37 0.73 -4.81 20.90
C PHE A 37 1.92 -5.53 20.25
N LYS A 38 2.44 -6.61 20.84
CA LYS A 38 3.47 -7.47 20.20
C LYS A 38 2.99 -8.01 18.85
N GLU A 39 1.77 -8.53 18.81
CA GLU A 39 1.19 -9.04 17.57
C GLU A 39 0.98 -7.91 16.56
N TYR A 40 0.48 -6.76 17.02
CA TYR A 40 0.33 -5.57 16.19
C TYR A 40 1.66 -5.15 15.55
N VAL A 41 2.73 -4.99 16.33
CA VAL A 41 4.06 -4.60 15.85
C VAL A 41 4.62 -5.65 14.88
N ARG A 42 4.41 -6.95 15.16
CA ARG A 42 4.82 -8.02 14.24
C ARG A 42 4.11 -7.91 12.89
N ASN A 43 2.79 -7.78 12.89
CA ASN A 43 2.00 -7.65 11.66
C ASN A 43 2.32 -6.35 10.91
N TYR A 44 2.59 -5.29 11.66
CA TYR A 44 3.04 -4.01 11.12
C TYR A 44 4.35 -4.14 10.34
N LYS A 45 5.36 -4.81 10.91
CA LYS A 45 6.64 -5.08 10.24
C LYS A 45 6.44 -5.88 8.95
N ILE A 46 5.62 -6.94 9.00
CA ILE A 46 5.29 -7.76 7.82
C ILE A 46 4.63 -6.93 6.72
N ASN A 47 3.63 -6.11 7.06
CA ASN A 47 2.96 -5.27 6.06
C ASN A 47 3.94 -4.29 5.39
N PHE A 48 4.85 -3.70 6.19
CA PHE A 48 5.83 -2.73 5.71
C PHE A 48 6.90 -3.32 4.79
N GLU A 49 7.11 -4.65 4.77
CA GLU A 49 7.95 -5.31 3.76
C GLU A 49 7.40 -5.13 2.33
N HIS A 50 6.11 -4.79 2.20
CA HIS A 50 5.43 -4.65 0.92
C HIS A 50 5.24 -3.18 0.50
N TYR A 51 5.69 -2.22 1.32
CA TYR A 51 5.49 -0.77 1.14
C TYR A 51 6.76 -0.10 0.62
N ILE A 52 6.64 1.12 0.11
CA ILE A 52 7.77 1.90 -0.40
C ILE A 52 8.09 3.00 0.62
N LEU A 53 9.03 2.72 1.53
CA LEU A 53 9.27 3.62 2.65
C LEU A 53 9.91 4.95 2.26
N ASP A 54 10.89 4.92 1.35
CA ASP A 54 11.62 6.10 0.86
C ASP A 54 11.98 7.07 2.01
N LYS A 55 11.48 8.30 1.99
CA LYS A 55 11.71 9.33 3.02
C LYS A 55 11.21 8.98 4.43
N ASN A 56 10.40 7.94 4.61
CA ASN A 56 9.84 7.53 5.91
C ASN A 56 10.63 6.39 6.57
N GLU A 57 11.71 5.91 5.95
CA GLU A 57 12.48 4.75 6.44
C GLU A 57 13.02 4.97 7.87
N ASP A 58 13.57 6.14 8.15
CA ASP A 58 14.12 6.45 9.48
C ASP A 58 13.01 6.55 10.54
N THR A 59 11.91 7.24 10.22
CA THR A 59 10.73 7.32 11.12
C THR A 59 10.15 5.93 11.40
N TYR A 60 10.12 5.05 10.41
CA TYR A 60 9.71 3.66 10.59
C TYR A 60 10.65 2.92 11.56
N LYS A 61 11.97 2.99 11.32
CA LYS A 61 12.98 2.33 12.16
C LYS A 61 12.90 2.81 13.60
N ASP A 62 12.79 4.12 13.82
CA ASP A 62 12.70 4.72 15.15
C ASP A 62 11.45 4.24 15.90
N LEU A 63 10.29 4.26 15.24
CA LEU A 63 9.04 3.80 15.87
C LEU A 63 9.06 2.29 16.16
N ILE A 64 9.69 1.47 15.32
CA ILE A 64 9.87 0.04 15.60
C ILE A 64 10.80 -0.17 16.80
N ALA A 65 11.92 0.54 16.86
CA ALA A 65 12.85 0.45 17.99
C ALA A 65 12.19 0.87 19.30
N GLU A 66 11.48 2.01 19.32
CA GLU A 66 10.71 2.47 20.49
C GLU A 66 9.64 1.44 20.91
N SER A 67 9.01 0.77 19.94
CA SER A 67 7.99 -0.26 20.19
C SER A 67 8.58 -1.53 20.78
N GLU A 68 9.73 -1.97 20.27
CA GLU A 68 10.45 -3.14 20.81
C GLU A 68 10.97 -2.86 22.23
N GLU A 69 11.45 -1.64 22.49
CA GLU A 69 11.83 -1.21 23.84
C GLU A 69 10.63 -1.20 24.80
N ALA A 70 9.51 -0.58 24.40
CA ALA A 70 8.29 -0.55 25.21
C ALA A 70 7.77 -1.96 25.54
N ILE A 71 7.86 -2.88 24.58
CA ILE A 71 7.51 -4.30 24.77
C ILE A 71 8.45 -4.97 25.77
N SER A 72 9.75 -4.74 25.66
CA SER A 72 10.78 -5.33 26.52
C SER A 72 10.61 -4.87 27.97
N ASN A 73 10.38 -3.57 28.14
CA ASN A 73 10.19 -2.92 29.45
C ASN A 73 8.78 -3.13 30.02
N LYS A 74 7.85 -3.71 29.23
CA LYS A 74 6.42 -3.84 29.58
C LYS A 74 5.79 -2.49 29.94
N ASP A 75 6.18 -1.43 29.23
CA ASP A 75 5.71 -0.07 29.47
C ASP A 75 4.34 0.15 28.81
N ASP A 76 3.29 -0.13 29.55
CA ASP A 76 1.90 0.02 29.07
C ASP A 76 1.57 1.46 28.63
N LYS A 77 2.16 2.47 29.26
CA LYS A 77 1.91 3.88 28.88
C LYS A 77 2.52 4.15 27.51
N LYS A 78 3.78 3.76 27.31
CA LYS A 78 4.46 3.93 26.03
C LYS A 78 3.79 3.13 24.91
N ILE A 79 3.29 1.92 25.21
CA ILE A 79 2.50 1.11 24.27
C ILE A 79 1.25 1.86 23.79
N LEU A 80 0.50 2.49 24.69
CA LEU A 80 -0.69 3.27 24.35
C LEU A 80 -0.35 4.51 23.50
N GLU A 81 0.81 5.11 23.71
CA GLU A 81 1.31 6.25 22.94
C GLU A 81 1.84 5.87 21.54
N LEU A 82 2.45 4.69 21.39
CA LEU A 82 3.08 4.26 20.14
C LEU A 82 2.09 3.70 19.12
N LYS A 83 1.06 2.98 19.56
CA LYS A 83 0.04 2.41 18.67
C LYS A 83 -0.59 3.43 17.71
N PRO A 84 -1.04 4.63 18.14
CA PRO A 84 -1.57 5.64 17.22
C PRO A 84 -0.51 6.20 16.27
N LYS A 85 0.74 6.37 16.71
CA LYS A 85 1.85 6.87 15.86
C LYS A 85 2.18 5.89 14.73
N LEU A 86 2.27 4.60 15.04
CA LEU A 86 2.44 3.55 14.04
C LEU A 86 1.31 3.58 13.00
N LYS A 87 0.06 3.67 13.46
CA LYS A 87 -1.12 3.76 12.58
C LYS A 87 -1.11 5.01 11.70
N GLU A 88 -0.67 6.14 12.24
CA GLU A 88 -0.54 7.38 11.49
C GLU A 88 0.52 7.27 10.40
N LEU A 89 1.68 6.70 10.72
CA LEU A 89 2.72 6.43 9.74
C LEU A 89 2.23 5.48 8.64
N GLU A 90 1.55 4.39 8.99
CA GLU A 90 0.99 3.44 8.01
C GLU A 90 0.03 4.14 7.05
N LYS A 91 -0.89 4.97 7.57
CA LYS A 91 -1.80 5.74 6.71
C LYS A 91 -1.06 6.69 5.78
N LYS A 92 -0.04 7.37 6.30
CA LYS A 92 0.78 8.31 5.52
C LYS A 92 1.50 7.58 4.39
N VAL A 93 2.19 6.48 4.70
CA VAL A 93 2.92 5.68 3.70
C VAL A 93 1.95 5.12 2.66
N ILE A 94 0.79 4.59 3.05
CA ILE A 94 -0.22 4.10 2.09
C ILE A 94 -0.67 5.20 1.13
N ALA A 95 -0.91 6.42 1.63
CA ALA A 95 -1.31 7.54 0.78
C ALA A 95 -0.19 7.93 -0.20
N GLU A 96 1.05 8.03 0.28
CA GLU A 96 2.21 8.38 -0.54
C GLU A 96 2.50 7.30 -1.60
N ASP A 97 2.42 6.02 -1.24
CA ASP A 97 2.55 4.89 -2.16
C ASP A 97 1.45 4.91 -3.22
N THR A 98 0.20 5.19 -2.81
CA THR A 98 -0.93 5.29 -3.75
C THR A 98 -0.70 6.42 -4.76
N ASP A 99 -0.23 7.58 -4.32
CA ASP A 99 0.08 8.70 -5.20
C ASP A 99 1.22 8.37 -6.17
N LEU A 100 2.27 7.70 -5.68
CA LEU A 100 3.39 7.23 -6.50
C LEU A 100 2.93 6.27 -7.60
N ILE A 101 2.12 5.27 -7.24
CA ILE A 101 1.55 4.31 -8.19
C ILE A 101 0.70 5.03 -9.24
N ASN A 102 -0.18 5.94 -8.81
CA ASN A 102 -1.04 6.70 -9.72
C ASN A 102 -0.22 7.54 -10.70
N SER A 103 0.82 8.23 -10.23
CA SER A 103 1.73 8.99 -11.09
C SER A 103 2.42 8.07 -12.10
N GLY A 104 2.98 6.95 -11.64
CA GLY A 104 3.66 5.99 -12.51
C GLY A 104 2.73 5.38 -13.58
N LEU A 105 1.47 5.09 -13.24
CA LEU A 105 0.46 4.63 -14.20
C LEU A 105 0.16 5.69 -15.27
N GLN A 106 0.02 6.96 -14.88
CA GLN A 106 -0.21 8.05 -15.83
C GLN A 106 0.98 8.23 -16.78
N GLU A 107 2.21 8.14 -16.24
CA GLU A 107 3.41 8.18 -17.05
C GLU A 107 3.43 7.06 -18.09
N VAL A 108 3.16 5.80 -17.71
CA VAL A 108 3.12 4.69 -18.68
C VAL A 108 2.04 4.90 -19.74
N LYS A 109 0.85 5.35 -19.35
CA LYS A 109 -0.27 5.62 -20.27
C LYS A 109 0.01 6.76 -21.26
N SER A 110 0.92 7.67 -20.90
CA SER A 110 1.31 8.79 -21.77
C SER A 110 2.32 8.41 -22.85
N ILE A 111 2.94 7.22 -22.77
CA ILE A 111 3.92 6.77 -23.75
C ILE A 111 3.19 6.27 -25.00
N ASP A 112 3.58 6.78 -26.17
CA ASP A 112 3.07 6.27 -27.44
C ASP A 112 3.67 4.89 -27.75
N ILE A 113 2.85 3.85 -27.54
CA ILE A 113 3.23 2.46 -27.81
C ILE A 113 2.75 1.96 -29.18
N SER A 114 2.18 2.81 -30.04
CA SER A 114 1.55 2.42 -31.31
C SER A 114 2.51 1.63 -32.23
N ASN A 115 3.78 2.01 -32.25
CA ASN A 115 4.82 1.40 -33.08
C ASN A 115 5.51 0.18 -32.44
N LEU A 116 5.13 -0.21 -31.22
CA LEU A 116 5.74 -1.37 -30.57
C LEU A 116 5.21 -2.70 -31.15
N PRO A 117 6.07 -3.75 -31.16
CA PRO A 117 5.64 -5.12 -31.40
C PRO A 117 4.48 -5.55 -30.49
N GLU A 118 3.61 -6.41 -31.01
CA GLU A 118 2.38 -6.84 -30.32
C GLU A 118 2.66 -7.62 -29.03
N ASP A 119 3.76 -8.39 -28.98
CA ASP A 119 4.21 -9.09 -27.78
C ASP A 119 4.61 -8.12 -26.66
N LYS A 120 5.26 -7.00 -26.99
CA LYS A 120 5.57 -5.94 -26.01
C LYS A 120 4.30 -5.26 -25.50
N LYS A 121 3.36 -4.94 -26.39
CA LYS A 121 2.06 -4.33 -26.01
C LYS A 121 1.30 -5.22 -25.04
N LYS A 122 1.16 -6.51 -25.35
CA LYS A 122 0.52 -7.50 -24.46
C LYS A 122 1.23 -7.62 -23.12
N ARG A 123 2.56 -7.56 -23.10
CA ARG A 123 3.33 -7.58 -21.86
C ARG A 123 3.03 -6.35 -21.00
N ILE A 124 2.97 -5.15 -21.59
CA ILE A 124 2.61 -3.91 -20.90
C ILE A 124 1.20 -4.05 -20.31
N ASP A 125 0.22 -4.47 -21.11
CA ASP A 125 -1.16 -4.65 -20.65
C ASP A 125 -1.26 -5.64 -19.48
N SER A 126 -0.55 -6.77 -19.56
CA SER A 126 -0.51 -7.78 -18.49
C SER A 126 0.05 -7.19 -17.20
N LEU A 127 1.19 -6.50 -17.27
CA LEU A 127 1.83 -5.87 -16.10
C LEU A 127 0.90 -4.84 -15.44
N LEU A 128 0.21 -4.02 -16.25
CA LEU A 128 -0.70 -2.99 -15.76
C LEU A 128 -2.01 -3.56 -15.20
N SER A 129 -2.50 -4.67 -15.73
CA SER A 129 -3.75 -5.31 -15.27
C SER A 129 -3.68 -5.82 -13.83
N GLU A 130 -2.47 -6.14 -13.34
CA GLU A 130 -2.25 -6.62 -11.98
C GLU A 130 -2.11 -5.50 -10.95
N VAL A 131 -1.86 -4.26 -11.38
CA VAL A 131 -1.52 -3.14 -10.47
C VAL A 131 -2.67 -2.85 -9.49
N ASP A 132 -3.92 -2.82 -9.96
CA ASP A 132 -5.08 -2.54 -9.11
C ASP A 132 -5.28 -3.61 -8.04
N THR A 133 -5.08 -4.88 -8.40
CA THR A 133 -5.14 -6.01 -7.47
C THR A 133 -4.05 -5.89 -6.42
N LEU A 134 -2.81 -5.65 -6.84
CA LEU A 134 -1.67 -5.49 -5.93
C LEU A 134 -1.87 -4.30 -4.97
N CYS A 135 -2.44 -3.19 -5.43
CA CYS A 135 -2.76 -2.05 -4.56
C CYS A 135 -3.86 -2.38 -3.55
N SER A 136 -4.88 -3.15 -3.96
CA SER A 136 -5.95 -3.61 -3.07
C SER A 136 -5.42 -4.55 -1.98
N GLU A 137 -4.39 -5.35 -2.31
CA GLU A 137 -3.65 -6.20 -1.38
C GLU A 137 -2.56 -5.45 -0.60
N LYS A 138 -2.44 -4.12 -0.81
CA LYS A 138 -1.39 -3.25 -0.25
C LYS A 138 0.04 -3.71 -0.58
N ASN A 139 0.23 -4.38 -1.70
CA ASN A 139 1.54 -4.76 -2.22
C ASN A 139 2.11 -3.68 -3.16
N PHE A 140 2.38 -2.50 -2.60
CA PHE A 140 2.82 -1.32 -3.36
C PHE A 140 4.18 -1.51 -4.01
N LEU A 141 5.10 -2.23 -3.35
CA LEU A 141 6.42 -2.54 -3.90
C LEU A 141 6.31 -3.35 -5.21
N LYS A 142 5.47 -4.39 -5.23
CA LYS A 142 5.25 -5.19 -6.43
C LYS A 142 4.49 -4.42 -7.50
N ALA A 143 3.48 -3.63 -7.11
CA ALA A 143 2.75 -2.76 -8.02
C ALA A 143 3.69 -1.79 -8.74
N ASN A 144 4.56 -1.11 -7.99
CA ASN A 144 5.56 -0.19 -8.56
C ASN A 144 6.56 -0.93 -9.45
N THR A 145 6.99 -2.14 -9.06
CA THR A 145 7.84 -2.99 -9.91
C THR A 145 7.20 -3.26 -11.26
N ASN A 146 5.91 -3.61 -11.30
CA ASN A 146 5.18 -3.84 -12.55
C ASN A 146 5.11 -2.56 -13.39
N ILE A 147 4.88 -1.39 -12.79
CA ILE A 147 4.87 -0.09 -13.47
C ILE A 147 6.24 0.22 -14.09
N VAL A 148 7.33 0.07 -13.33
CA VAL A 148 8.69 0.33 -13.83
C VAL A 148 9.04 -0.61 -14.99
N GLN A 149 8.64 -1.87 -14.91
CA GLN A 149 8.84 -2.82 -16.00
C GLN A 149 8.00 -2.47 -17.23
N ALA A 150 6.75 -2.05 -17.05
CA ALA A 150 5.88 -1.60 -18.14
C ALA A 150 6.47 -0.35 -18.82
N LYS A 151 6.93 0.62 -18.04
CA LYS A 151 7.62 1.83 -18.52
C LYS A 151 8.88 1.50 -19.31
N THR A 152 9.65 0.49 -18.86
CA THR A 152 10.86 0.03 -19.55
C THR A 152 10.53 -0.69 -20.84
N ALA A 153 9.47 -1.52 -20.86
CA ALA A 153 9.02 -2.20 -22.07
C ALA A 153 8.40 -1.25 -23.10
N ALA A 154 7.88 -0.10 -22.66
CA ALA A 154 7.31 0.93 -23.50
C ALA A 154 8.34 1.84 -24.19
N LYS A 155 9.63 1.73 -23.82
CA LYS A 155 10.76 2.40 -24.46
C LYS A 155 11.44 1.48 -25.48
#